data_AF-A0A8S3XSJ5-F1
#
_entry.id   AF-A0A8S3XSJ5-F1
#
_cell.length_a   1.000
_cell.length_b   1.000
_cell.length_c   1.000
_cell.angle_alpha   90.00
_cell.angle_beta   90.00
_cell.angle_gamma   90.00
#
_symmetry.space_group_name_H-M   'P 1'
#
loop_
_entity.id
_entity.type
_entity.pdbx_description
1 polymer ?
#
loop_
_entity_poly.entity_id
_entity_poly.type
_entity_poly.pdbx_seq_one_letter_code
_entity_poly.pdbx_strand_id
1 'polypeptide(L)'
;MSMNCMEAAESQFLTAIEMSQERDLWMFAKLNLAIVYLRGRRDNDLAQLMEQVRPEALPAYAHGLRAASYYVLGLQAFFQARYNEAKRYLRETLKMANAEDLNRLTSCSLVLLGHIFLSINNSRESMNMVTPAMQLASKIPDVHVQLWASAILKDLYRLAGDTERENEAYQMHCNFSQALLKDHFQATQLPQHALIQWTSGPPPRIPPHPQTLLTPHSDRGTVLGQKTCLVIVKNNEKALSLRRII
;
A
#
# COMPACT_ATOMS: atom_id res chain seq x y z
N MET A 1 12.66 11.41 -7.90
CA MET A 1 12.95 11.38 -6.46
C MET A 1 11.67 10.99 -5.74
N SER A 2 11.63 9.80 -5.15
CA SER A 2 10.49 9.36 -4.33
C SER A 2 10.61 10.02 -2.95
N MET A 3 9.50 10.51 -2.39
CA MET A 3 9.48 11.16 -1.08
C MET A 3 9.83 10.13 0.00
N ASN A 4 11.01 10.26 0.61
CA ASN A 4 11.49 9.32 1.62
C ASN A 4 11.09 9.77 3.03
N CYS A 5 9.82 9.59 3.39
CA CYS A 5 9.30 9.87 4.73
C CYS A 5 9.34 8.65 5.66
N MET A 6 10.30 7.73 5.48
CA MET A 6 10.36 6.48 6.25
C MET A 6 10.50 6.72 7.76
N GLU A 7 11.32 7.67 8.18
CA GLU A 7 11.50 8.02 9.60
C GLU A 7 10.22 8.58 10.22
N ALA A 8 9.54 9.49 9.51
CA ALA A 8 8.27 10.04 9.95
C ALA A 8 7.20 8.94 10.08
N ALA A 9 7.12 8.05 9.09
CA ALA A 9 6.19 6.92 9.13
C ALA A 9 6.47 5.97 10.29
N GLU A 10 7.74 5.64 10.53
CA GLU A 10 8.15 4.82 11.68
C GLU A 10 7.71 5.47 13.00
N SER A 11 8.08 6.74 13.20
CA SER A 11 7.74 7.46 14.44
C SER A 11 6.23 7.45 14.69
N GLN A 12 5.43 7.57 13.64
CA GLN A 12 3.98 7.65 13.73
C GLN A 12 3.33 6.30 14.03
N PHE A 13 3.83 5.22 13.44
CA PHE A 13 3.37 3.88 13.81
C PHE A 13 3.81 3.50 15.22
N LEU A 14 5.01 3.89 15.67
CA LEU A 14 5.46 3.67 17.05
C LEU A 14 4.55 4.42 18.03
N THR A 15 4.27 5.70 17.78
CA THR A 15 3.30 6.46 18.59
C THR A 15 1.92 5.82 18.58
N ALA A 16 1.42 5.38 17.42
CA ALA A 16 0.13 4.70 17.33
C ALA A 16 0.11 3.41 18.16
N ILE A 17 1.19 2.63 18.15
CA ILE A 17 1.33 1.40 18.93
C ILE A 17 1.31 1.69 20.44
N GLU A 18 2.02 2.72 20.89
CA GLU A 18 2.09 3.12 22.29
C GLU A 18 0.76 3.66 22.82
N MET A 19 0.03 4.42 21.99
CA MET A 19 -1.24 5.04 22.39
C MET A 19 -2.47 4.13 22.19
N SER A 20 -2.35 3.05 21.42
CA SER A 20 -3.47 2.18 21.10
C SER A 20 -3.90 1.34 22.30
N GLN A 21 -5.19 1.45 22.66
CA GLN A 21 -5.85 0.52 23.60
C GLN A 21 -6.58 -0.62 22.87
N GLU A 22 -6.84 -0.44 21.57
CA GLU A 22 -7.54 -1.38 20.70
C GLU A 22 -6.55 -2.38 20.07
N ARG A 23 -6.75 -3.68 20.31
CA ARG A 23 -5.86 -4.74 19.79
C ARG A 23 -5.78 -4.75 18.25
N ASP A 24 -6.90 -4.50 17.57
CA ASP A 24 -6.93 -4.50 16.11
C ASP A 24 -6.15 -3.32 15.51
N LEU A 25 -6.24 -2.14 16.15
CA LEU A 25 -5.49 -0.95 15.73
C LEU A 25 -4.00 -1.14 15.99
N TRP A 26 -3.66 -1.72 17.14
CA TRP A 26 -2.28 -2.08 17.49
C TRP A 26 -1.67 -3.06 16.48
N MET A 27 -2.40 -4.12 16.13
CA MET A 27 -1.96 -5.11 15.13
C MET A 27 -1.79 -4.47 13.75
N PHE A 28 -2.75 -3.66 13.35
CA PHE A 28 -2.70 -2.91 12.11
C PHE A 28 -1.47 -2.00 12.04
N ALA A 29 -1.18 -1.24 13.10
CA ALA A 29 -0.04 -0.34 13.14
C ALA A 29 1.28 -1.11 13.04
N LYS A 30 1.39 -2.25 13.72
CA LYS A 30 2.57 -3.14 13.62
C LYS A 30 2.75 -3.74 12.23
N LEU A 31 1.69 -4.16 11.56
CA LEU A 31 1.79 -4.69 10.20
C LEU A 31 2.26 -3.63 9.20
N ASN A 32 1.84 -2.38 9.34
CA ASN A 32 2.35 -1.30 8.49
C ASN A 32 3.79 -0.91 8.87
N LEU A 33 4.14 -0.90 10.16
CA LEU A 33 5.54 -0.71 10.61
C LEU A 33 6.47 -1.80 10.05
N ALA A 34 6.01 -3.05 9.96
CA ALA A 34 6.77 -4.13 9.35
C ALA A 34 7.09 -3.85 7.87
N ILE A 35 6.18 -3.21 7.13
CA ILE A 35 6.45 -2.77 5.74
C ILE A 35 7.51 -1.66 5.72
N VAL A 36 7.49 -0.71 6.66
CA VAL A 36 8.53 0.32 6.78
C VAL A 36 9.90 -0.35 7.02
N TYR A 37 9.99 -1.29 7.96
CA TYR A 37 11.24 -2.02 8.23
C TYR A 37 11.71 -2.86 7.05
N LEU A 38 10.80 -3.51 6.31
CA LEU A 38 11.12 -4.21 5.07
C LEU A 38 11.75 -3.27 4.03
N ARG A 39 11.16 -2.08 3.82
CA ARG A 39 11.70 -1.09 2.87
C ARG A 39 13.02 -0.49 3.35
N GLY A 40 13.18 -0.31 4.66
CA GLY A 40 14.40 0.19 5.30
C GLY A 40 15.50 -0.86 5.50
N ARG A 41 15.29 -2.12 5.09
CA ARG A 41 16.24 -3.24 5.28
C ARG A 41 16.64 -3.45 6.76
N ARG A 42 15.69 -3.21 7.68
CA ARG A 42 15.86 -3.39 9.13
C ARG A 42 15.47 -4.81 9.54
N ASP A 43 16.26 -5.79 9.12
CA ASP A 43 15.92 -7.22 9.26
C ASP A 43 15.75 -7.66 10.73
N ASN A 44 16.57 -7.14 11.64
CA ASN A 44 16.49 -7.47 13.08
C ASN A 44 15.19 -6.99 13.71
N ASP A 45 14.82 -5.72 13.47
CA ASP A 45 13.60 -5.13 14.02
C ASP A 45 12.36 -5.77 13.40
N LEU A 46 12.43 -6.09 12.11
CA LEU A 46 11.38 -6.83 11.42
C LEU A 46 11.18 -8.21 12.05
N ALA A 47 12.25 -8.97 12.31
CA ALA A 47 12.15 -10.31 12.90
C ALA A 47 11.43 -10.27 14.25
N GLN A 48 11.82 -9.36 15.14
CA GLN A 48 11.17 -9.18 16.45
C GLN A 48 9.70 -8.75 16.33
N LEU A 49 9.39 -7.90 15.36
CA LEU A 49 8.02 -7.44 15.13
C LEU A 49 7.13 -8.57 14.59
N MET A 50 7.65 -9.37 13.65
CA MET A 50 6.93 -10.46 13.00
C MET A 50 6.56 -11.60 13.96
N GLU A 51 7.31 -11.81 15.04
CA GLU A 51 6.93 -12.75 16.10
C GLU A 51 5.60 -12.37 16.77
N GLN A 52 5.27 -11.09 16.81
CA GLN A 52 4.11 -10.56 17.51
C GLN A 52 2.87 -10.44 16.62
N VAL A 53 3.05 -10.39 15.30
CA VAL A 53 1.96 -10.21 14.32
C VAL A 53 1.69 -11.48 13.51
N ARG A 54 2.09 -12.66 13.99
CA ARG A 54 1.88 -13.92 13.27
C ARG A 54 0.39 -14.18 12.96
N PRO A 55 0.05 -14.69 11.76
CA PRO A 55 -1.33 -14.98 11.38
C PRO A 55 -2.07 -15.87 12.38
N GLU A 56 -1.37 -16.82 12.98
CA GLU A 56 -1.91 -17.81 13.93
C GLU A 56 -2.21 -17.20 15.30
N ALA A 57 -1.54 -16.12 15.67
CA ALA A 57 -1.75 -15.42 16.94
C ALA A 57 -2.94 -14.44 16.90
N LEU A 58 -3.50 -14.21 15.71
CA LEU A 58 -4.65 -13.32 15.52
C LEU A 58 -5.97 -14.04 15.84
N PRO A 59 -6.96 -13.34 16.44
CA PRO A 59 -8.28 -13.91 16.69
C PRO A 59 -8.94 -14.46 15.42
N ALA A 60 -9.76 -15.49 15.57
CA ALA A 60 -10.41 -16.17 14.45
C ALA A 60 -11.23 -15.23 13.54
N TYR A 61 -11.85 -14.20 14.13
CA TYR A 61 -12.69 -13.22 13.45
C TYR A 61 -11.90 -12.13 12.69
N ALA A 62 -10.60 -11.98 12.92
CA ALA A 62 -9.80 -10.89 12.37
C ALA A 62 -9.27 -11.23 10.96
N HIS A 63 -10.16 -11.62 10.04
CA HIS A 63 -9.79 -12.14 8.72
C HIS A 63 -8.96 -11.15 7.90
N GLY A 64 -9.32 -9.86 7.89
CA GLY A 64 -8.56 -8.83 7.18
C GLY A 64 -7.14 -8.61 7.73
N LEU A 65 -6.99 -8.58 9.06
CA LEU A 65 -5.65 -8.48 9.69
C LEU A 65 -4.81 -9.73 9.47
N ARG A 66 -5.45 -10.90 9.40
CA ARG A 66 -4.76 -12.15 9.10
C ARG A 66 -4.30 -12.19 7.64
N ALA A 67 -5.13 -11.72 6.70
CA ALA A 67 -4.74 -11.54 5.31
C ALA A 67 -3.54 -10.59 5.19
N ALA A 68 -3.59 -9.46 5.90
CA ALA A 68 -2.51 -8.48 5.97
C ALA A 68 -1.20 -9.07 6.51
N SER A 69 -1.27 -9.90 7.55
CA SER A 69 -0.10 -10.59 8.10
C SER A 69 0.52 -11.57 7.11
N TYR A 70 -0.29 -12.40 6.44
CA TYR A 70 0.20 -13.25 5.36
C TYR A 70 0.83 -12.45 4.22
N TYR A 71 0.29 -11.29 3.88
CA TYR A 71 0.87 -10.45 2.85
C TYR A 71 2.27 -9.95 3.23
N VAL A 72 2.46 -9.50 4.47
CA VAL A 72 3.77 -9.05 4.98
C VAL A 72 4.78 -10.20 5.02
N LEU A 73 4.36 -11.40 5.44
CA LEU A 73 5.20 -12.60 5.35
C LEU A 73 5.57 -12.94 3.90
N GLY A 74 4.63 -12.80 2.97
CA GLY A 74 4.85 -12.96 1.54
C GLY A 74 5.89 -11.97 0.99
N LEU A 75 5.80 -10.69 1.37
CA LEU A 75 6.78 -9.65 1.03
C LEU A 75 8.16 -9.98 1.60
N GLN A 76 8.24 -10.36 2.88
CA GLN A 76 9.50 -10.72 3.52
C GLN A 76 10.18 -11.89 2.81
N ALA A 77 9.42 -12.98 2.55
CA ALA A 77 9.93 -14.12 1.81
C ALA A 77 10.37 -13.76 0.39
N PHE A 78 9.65 -12.86 -0.30
CA PHE A 78 10.03 -12.36 -1.61
C PHE A 78 11.38 -11.63 -1.59
N PHE A 79 11.59 -10.69 -0.64
CA PHE A 79 12.85 -9.96 -0.52
C PHE A 79 14.04 -10.85 -0.15
N GLN A 80 13.79 -12.01 0.47
CA GLN A 80 14.77 -13.04 0.78
C GLN A 80 14.92 -14.10 -0.33
N ALA A 81 14.33 -13.86 -1.52
CA ALA A 81 14.30 -14.78 -2.65
C ALA A 81 13.70 -16.18 -2.34
N ARG A 82 12.93 -16.32 -1.26
CA ARG A 82 12.18 -17.54 -0.89
C ARG A 82 10.86 -17.61 -1.65
N TYR A 83 10.94 -17.70 -2.99
CA TYR A 83 9.77 -17.55 -3.87
C TYR A 83 8.66 -18.58 -3.66
N ASN A 84 8.98 -19.83 -3.29
CA ASN A 84 7.97 -20.86 -3.04
C ASN A 84 7.13 -20.55 -1.80
N GLU A 85 7.77 -20.04 -0.76
CA GLU A 85 7.13 -19.64 0.48
C GLU A 85 6.34 -18.35 0.29
N ALA A 86 6.90 -17.36 -0.41
CA ALA A 86 6.20 -16.15 -0.79
C ALA A 86 4.90 -16.45 -1.56
N LYS A 87 4.94 -17.35 -2.56
CA LYS A 87 3.74 -17.79 -3.28
C LYS A 87 2.70 -18.42 -2.36
N ARG A 88 3.12 -19.24 -1.40
CA ARG A 88 2.21 -19.87 -0.43
C ARG A 88 1.49 -18.82 0.41
N TYR A 89 2.23 -17.88 0.99
CA TYR A 89 1.65 -16.81 1.80
C TYR A 89 0.73 -15.88 1.00
N LEU A 90 1.07 -15.55 -0.24
CA LEU A 90 0.24 -14.69 -1.08
C LEU A 90 -1.05 -15.37 -1.55
N ARG A 91 -1.05 -16.70 -1.71
CA ARG A 91 -2.28 -17.46 -1.98
C ARG A 91 -3.24 -17.44 -0.80
N GLU A 92 -2.72 -17.60 0.43
CA GLU A 92 -3.55 -17.44 1.63
C GLU A 92 -4.06 -15.99 1.76
N THR A 93 -3.21 -15.00 1.47
CA THR A 93 -3.62 -13.59 1.42
C THR A 93 -4.79 -13.38 0.47
N LEU A 94 -4.70 -13.87 -0.78
CA LEU A 94 -5.74 -13.72 -1.79
C LEU A 94 -7.05 -14.39 -1.37
N LYS A 95 -6.98 -15.60 -0.82
CA LYS A 95 -8.16 -16.34 -0.34
C LYS A 95 -8.94 -15.52 0.70
N MET A 96 -8.24 -14.94 1.67
CA MET A 96 -8.85 -14.15 2.74
C MET A 96 -9.25 -12.75 2.26
N ALA A 97 -8.41 -12.08 1.47
CA ALA A 97 -8.69 -10.75 0.94
C ALA A 97 -9.93 -10.72 0.03
N ASN A 98 -10.11 -11.75 -0.79
CA ASN A 98 -11.31 -11.86 -1.64
C ASN A 98 -12.58 -12.16 -0.83
N ALA A 99 -12.49 -12.94 0.24
CA ALA A 99 -13.64 -13.21 1.11
C ALA A 99 -14.12 -11.97 1.87
N GLU A 100 -13.22 -11.02 2.11
CA GLU A 100 -13.46 -9.77 2.85
C GLU A 100 -13.53 -8.54 1.92
N ASP A 101 -13.59 -8.75 0.59
CA ASP A 101 -13.64 -7.70 -0.43
C ASP A 101 -12.52 -6.64 -0.32
N LEU A 102 -11.33 -7.04 0.12
CA LEU A 102 -10.16 -6.18 0.30
C LEU A 102 -9.44 -5.96 -1.04
N ASN A 103 -10.14 -5.31 -1.99
CA ASN A 103 -9.71 -5.14 -3.39
C ASN A 103 -8.27 -4.62 -3.55
N ARG A 104 -7.85 -3.69 -2.69
CA ARG A 104 -6.48 -3.17 -2.70
C ARG A 104 -5.45 -4.23 -2.33
N LEU A 105 -5.72 -5.02 -1.28
CA LEU A 105 -4.84 -6.11 -0.85
C LEU A 105 -4.82 -7.24 -1.88
N THR A 106 -5.95 -7.54 -2.50
CA THR A 106 -6.05 -8.47 -3.64
C THR A 106 -5.16 -8.01 -4.80
N SER A 107 -5.30 -6.75 -5.22
CA SER A 107 -4.50 -6.19 -6.32
C SER A 107 -3.00 -6.22 -6.01
N CYS A 108 -2.58 -5.76 -4.82
CA CYS A 108 -1.18 -5.85 -4.38
C CYS A 108 -0.62 -7.28 -4.39
N SER A 109 -1.41 -8.25 -3.93
CA SER A 109 -1.01 -9.65 -3.88
C SER A 109 -0.83 -10.25 -5.28
N LEU A 110 -1.71 -9.88 -6.22
CA LEU A 110 -1.60 -10.30 -7.62
C LEU A 110 -0.36 -9.69 -8.31
N VAL A 111 -0.09 -8.38 -8.11
CA VAL A 111 1.11 -7.75 -8.69
C VAL A 111 2.39 -8.40 -8.13
N LEU A 112 2.44 -8.67 -6.83
CA LEU A 112 3.60 -9.31 -6.20
C LEU A 112 3.78 -10.76 -6.68
N LEU A 113 2.71 -11.54 -6.84
CA LEU A 113 2.77 -12.86 -7.46
C LEU A 113 3.27 -12.77 -8.91
N GLY A 114 2.81 -11.78 -9.66
CA GLY A 114 3.32 -11.45 -10.98
C GLY A 114 4.83 -11.26 -10.98
N HIS A 115 5.33 -10.40 -10.09
CA HIS A 115 6.75 -10.15 -9.94
C HIS A 115 7.53 -11.43 -9.60
N ILE A 116 7.02 -12.26 -8.68
CA ILE A 116 7.63 -13.55 -8.33
C ILE A 116 7.73 -14.46 -9.56
N PHE A 117 6.64 -14.60 -10.33
CA PHE A 117 6.61 -15.44 -11.53
C PHE A 117 7.59 -14.93 -12.60
N LEU A 118 7.69 -13.61 -12.78
CA LEU A 118 8.68 -13.01 -13.66
C LEU A 118 10.11 -13.31 -13.19
N SER A 119 10.39 -13.20 -11.89
CA SER A 119 11.73 -13.49 -11.31
C SER A 119 12.18 -14.94 -11.49
N ILE A 120 11.24 -15.89 -11.64
CA ILE A 120 11.53 -17.30 -11.93
C ILE A 120 11.38 -17.65 -13.43
N ASN A 121 11.41 -16.65 -14.31
CA ASN A 121 11.28 -16.77 -15.77
C ASN A 121 9.98 -17.44 -16.25
N ASN A 122 8.90 -17.33 -15.47
CA ASN A 122 7.57 -17.76 -15.88
C ASN A 122 6.72 -16.56 -16.31
N SER A 123 7.02 -16.05 -17.51
CA SER A 123 6.37 -14.87 -18.09
C SER A 123 4.86 -15.05 -18.28
N ARG A 124 4.42 -16.26 -18.65
CA ARG A 124 3.00 -16.58 -18.85
C ARG A 124 2.20 -16.44 -17.56
N GLU A 125 2.64 -17.09 -16.48
CA GLU A 125 1.96 -16.97 -15.19
C GLU A 125 2.05 -15.55 -14.62
N SER A 126 3.17 -14.86 -14.85
CA SER A 126 3.29 -13.45 -14.49
C SER A 126 2.22 -12.60 -15.17
N MET A 127 2.03 -12.75 -16.49
CA MET A 127 1.00 -12.04 -17.24
C MET A 127 -0.42 -12.31 -16.71
N ASN A 128 -0.71 -13.58 -16.39
CA ASN A 128 -2.00 -14.01 -15.84
C ASN A 128 -2.31 -13.38 -14.48
N MET A 129 -1.28 -13.03 -13.70
CA MET A 129 -1.47 -12.37 -12.40
C MET A 129 -1.51 -10.84 -12.53
N VAL A 130 -0.65 -10.22 -13.33
CA VAL A 130 -0.53 -8.75 -13.39
C VAL A 130 -1.69 -8.10 -14.13
N THR A 131 -2.21 -8.73 -15.19
CA THR A 131 -3.34 -8.19 -15.98
C THR A 131 -4.58 -7.93 -15.12
N PRO A 132 -5.13 -8.91 -14.36
CA PRO A 132 -6.26 -8.65 -13.49
C PRO A 132 -5.92 -7.67 -12.35
N ALA A 133 -4.66 -7.65 -11.88
CA ALA A 133 -4.22 -6.70 -10.88
C ALA A 133 -4.33 -5.23 -11.39
N MET A 134 -3.88 -4.97 -12.61
CA MET A 134 -3.98 -3.66 -13.27
C MET A 134 -5.44 -3.23 -13.48
N GLN A 135 -6.29 -4.16 -13.91
CA GLN A 135 -7.72 -3.90 -14.09
C GLN A 135 -8.39 -3.55 -12.75
N LEU A 136 -8.07 -4.29 -11.70
CA LEU A 136 -8.59 -4.03 -10.36
C LEU A 136 -8.09 -2.69 -9.82
N ALA A 137 -6.79 -2.40 -9.97
CA ALA A 137 -6.18 -1.14 -9.54
C ALA A 137 -6.81 0.07 -10.26
N SER A 138 -7.18 -0.09 -11.53
CA SER A 138 -7.89 0.93 -12.31
C SER A 138 -9.32 1.17 -11.83
N LYS A 139 -9.99 0.15 -11.28
CA LYS A 139 -11.33 0.29 -10.69
C LYS A 139 -11.31 1.01 -9.33
N ILE A 140 -10.28 0.80 -8.52
CA ILE A 140 -10.09 1.45 -7.19
C ILE A 140 -9.20 2.70 -7.24
N PRO A 141 -9.10 3.35 -8.40
CA PRO A 141 -7.98 4.17 -8.88
C PRO A 141 -6.72 4.25 -7.99
N ASP A 142 -6.05 3.12 -7.77
CA ASP A 142 -4.79 3.04 -7.00
C ASP A 142 -3.58 3.22 -7.92
N VAL A 143 -3.09 4.46 -8.00
CA VAL A 143 -1.98 4.86 -8.88
C VAL A 143 -0.68 4.15 -8.53
N HIS A 144 -0.44 3.79 -7.27
CA HIS A 144 0.78 3.10 -6.87
C HIS A 144 0.82 1.66 -7.41
N VAL A 145 -0.31 0.95 -7.29
CA VAL A 145 -0.41 -0.42 -7.83
C VAL A 145 -0.42 -0.40 -9.36
N GLN A 146 -1.04 0.61 -9.99
CA GLN A 146 -0.97 0.81 -11.44
C GLN A 146 0.47 1.10 -11.91
N LEU A 147 1.22 1.95 -11.21
CA LEU A 147 2.64 2.22 -11.51
C LEU A 147 3.47 0.93 -11.43
N TRP A 148 3.26 0.12 -10.41
CA TRP A 148 3.97 -1.14 -10.24
C TRP A 148 3.58 -2.17 -11.32
N ALA A 149 2.28 -2.37 -11.57
CA ALA A 149 1.80 -3.30 -12.58
C ALA A 149 2.27 -2.91 -14.00
N SER A 150 2.25 -1.63 -14.35
CA SER A 150 2.72 -1.14 -15.67
C SER A 150 4.21 -1.41 -15.91
N ALA A 151 5.04 -1.32 -14.87
CA ALA A 151 6.45 -1.68 -14.96
C ALA A 151 6.65 -3.16 -15.34
N ILE A 152 5.90 -4.06 -14.69
CA ILE A 152 5.98 -5.50 -14.96
C ILE A 152 5.39 -5.82 -16.35
N LEU A 153 4.26 -5.22 -16.73
CA LEU A 153 3.66 -5.42 -18.05
C LEU A 153 4.62 -5.03 -19.18
N LYS A 154 5.29 -3.88 -19.05
CA LYS A 154 6.33 -3.44 -19.99
C LYS A 154 7.41 -4.51 -20.16
N ASP A 155 7.95 -5.03 -19.05
CA ASP A 155 8.98 -6.07 -19.10
C ASP A 155 8.46 -7.38 -19.73
N LEU A 156 7.21 -7.74 -19.47
CA LEU A 156 6.58 -8.91 -20.08
C LEU A 156 6.36 -8.77 -21.59
N TYR A 157 5.90 -7.60 -22.06
CA TYR A 157 5.72 -7.35 -23.49
C TYR A 157 7.05 -7.31 -24.23
N ARG A 158 8.09 -6.74 -23.61
CA ARG A 158 9.47 -6.82 -24.11
C ARG A 158 9.93 -8.27 -24.27
N LEU A 159 9.69 -9.11 -23.27
CA LEU A 159 10.04 -10.55 -23.34
C LEU A 159 9.23 -11.31 -24.39
N ALA A 160 8.01 -10.86 -24.69
CA ALA A 160 7.16 -11.44 -25.73
C ALA A 160 7.51 -10.94 -27.15
N GLY A 161 8.38 -9.93 -27.27
CA GLY A 161 8.67 -9.27 -28.55
C GLY A 161 7.54 -8.37 -29.07
N ASP A 162 6.58 -8.02 -28.22
CA ASP A 162 5.41 -7.19 -28.56
C ASP A 162 5.75 -5.71 -28.34
N THR A 163 6.36 -5.08 -29.37
CA THR A 163 6.87 -3.71 -29.30
C THR A 163 5.75 -2.67 -29.14
N GLU A 164 4.57 -2.92 -29.72
CA GLU A 164 3.44 -1.99 -29.61
C GLU A 164 2.94 -1.91 -28.17
N ARG A 165 2.65 -3.07 -27.56
CA ARG A 165 2.18 -3.10 -26.17
C ARG A 165 3.25 -2.75 -25.15
N GLU A 166 4.52 -3.04 -25.44
CA GLU A 166 5.63 -2.55 -24.63
C GLU A 166 5.63 -1.02 -24.57
N ASN A 167 5.48 -0.35 -25.72
CA ASN A 167 5.43 1.10 -25.80
C ASN A 167 4.21 1.68 -25.07
N GLU A 168 3.04 1.07 -25.22
CA GLU A 168 1.85 1.47 -24.46
C GLU A 168 2.06 1.34 -22.95
N ALA A 169 2.60 0.20 -22.49
CA ALA A 169 2.90 -0.03 -21.08
C ALA A 169 3.94 0.95 -20.54
N TYR A 170 4.95 1.29 -21.35
CA TYR A 170 5.94 2.31 -21.02
C TYR A 170 5.31 3.70 -20.88
N GLN A 171 4.45 4.11 -21.81
CA GLN A 171 3.74 5.38 -21.73
C GLN A 171 2.84 5.45 -20.49
N MET A 172 2.08 4.39 -20.19
CA MET A 172 1.29 4.29 -18.97
C MET A 172 2.17 4.44 -17.72
N HIS A 173 3.29 3.74 -17.66
CA HIS A 173 4.24 3.84 -16.54
C HIS A 173 4.75 5.26 -16.35
N CYS A 174 5.16 5.93 -17.43
CA CYS A 174 5.60 7.32 -17.41
C CYS A 174 4.50 8.26 -16.90
N ASN A 175 3.26 8.09 -17.36
CA ASN A 175 2.12 8.91 -16.95
C ASN A 175 1.83 8.75 -15.45
N PHE A 176 1.77 7.52 -14.93
CA PHE A 176 1.57 7.28 -13.50
C PHE A 176 2.72 7.82 -12.65
N SER A 177 3.97 7.67 -13.12
CA SER A 177 5.16 8.19 -12.45
C SER A 177 5.12 9.71 -12.34
N GLN A 178 4.81 10.40 -13.43
CA GLN A 178 4.69 11.86 -13.46
C GLN A 178 3.54 12.36 -12.57
N ALA A 179 2.39 11.69 -12.61
CA ALA A 179 1.26 12.02 -11.75
C ALA A 179 1.65 11.91 -10.26
N LEU A 180 2.30 10.81 -9.85
CA LEU A 180 2.75 10.62 -8.48
C LEU A 180 3.81 11.65 -8.06
N LEU A 181 4.77 11.96 -8.93
CA LEU A 181 5.78 12.99 -8.63
C LEU A 181 5.16 14.37 -8.43
N LYS A 182 4.18 14.73 -9.27
CA LYS A 182 3.45 16.00 -9.15
C LYS A 182 2.65 16.04 -7.85
N ASP A 183 1.89 14.98 -7.54
CA ASP A 183 1.08 14.89 -6.32
C ASP A 183 1.96 14.95 -5.07
N HIS A 184 3.09 14.24 -5.07
CA HIS A 184 4.07 14.29 -3.99
C HIS A 184 4.65 15.70 -3.81
N PHE A 185 5.07 16.34 -4.90
CA PHE A 185 5.62 17.69 -4.83
C PHE A 185 4.58 18.65 -4.25
N GLN A 186 3.35 18.63 -4.76
CA GLN A 186 2.26 19.47 -4.24
C GLN A 186 2.00 19.22 -2.76
N ALA A 187 2.00 17.96 -2.32
CA ALA A 187 1.81 17.61 -0.92
C ALA A 187 2.87 18.24 -0.01
N THR A 188 4.16 18.27 -0.41
CA THR A 188 5.23 18.90 0.42
C THR A 188 5.07 20.40 0.60
N GLN A 189 4.42 21.07 -0.35
CA GLN A 189 4.21 22.52 -0.30
C GLN A 189 3.02 22.92 0.58
N LEU A 190 2.18 21.95 0.95
CA LEU A 190 1.04 22.19 1.81
C LEU A 190 1.48 22.28 3.28
N PRO A 191 1.01 23.26 4.06
CA PRO A 191 1.34 23.36 5.49
C PRO A 191 0.83 22.14 6.29
N GLN A 192 -0.18 21.42 5.78
CA GLN A 192 -0.65 20.15 6.34
C GLN A 192 0.43 19.06 6.33
N HIS A 193 1.43 19.15 5.45
CA HIS A 193 2.53 18.19 5.38
C HIS A 193 3.31 18.09 6.69
N ALA A 194 3.38 19.18 7.46
CA ALA A 194 4.03 19.18 8.77
C ALA A 194 3.42 18.18 9.77
N LEU A 195 2.17 17.74 9.55
CA LEU A 195 1.51 16.76 10.41
C LEU A 195 2.20 15.40 10.43
N ILE A 196 2.95 15.04 9.39
CA ILE A 196 3.66 13.75 9.38
C ILE A 196 4.72 13.67 10.49
N GLN A 197 5.19 14.83 10.98
CA GLN A 197 6.17 14.93 12.06
C GLN A 197 5.51 15.13 13.44
N TRP A 198 4.19 15.29 13.50
CA TRP A 198 3.49 15.55 14.75
C TRP A 198 3.10 14.24 15.45
N THR A 199 3.83 13.89 16.51
CA THR A 199 3.61 12.66 17.29
C THR A 199 3.17 12.91 18.73
N SER A 200 3.37 14.12 19.26
CA SER A 200 3.02 14.46 20.63
C SER A 200 2.71 15.94 20.80
N GLY A 201 2.11 16.29 21.94
CA GLY A 201 1.74 17.66 22.26
C GLY A 201 0.45 18.14 21.57
N PRO A 202 0.08 19.42 21.75
CA PRO A 202 -1.13 19.97 21.14
C PRO A 202 -1.01 19.96 19.60
N PRO A 203 -2.12 19.78 18.88
CA PRO A 203 -2.11 19.75 17.42
C PRO A 203 -1.56 21.07 16.85
N PRO A 204 -0.66 21.02 15.85
CA PRO A 204 -0.10 22.22 15.24
C PRO A 204 -1.20 23.04 14.59
N ARG A 205 -1.10 24.37 14.70
CA ARG A 205 -2.04 25.30 14.07
C ARG A 205 -1.74 25.38 12.58
N ILE A 206 -2.61 24.80 11.75
CA ILE A 206 -2.48 24.82 10.30
C ILE A 206 -3.37 25.93 9.74
N PRO A 207 -2.87 26.79 8.83
CA PRO A 207 -3.69 27.79 8.17
C PRO A 207 -4.89 27.14 7.44
N PRO A 208 -6.10 27.72 7.50
CA PRO A 208 -7.22 27.25 6.70
C PRO A 208 -6.87 27.33 5.20
N HIS A 209 -7.32 26.34 4.44
CA HIS A 209 -7.10 26.30 2.99
C HIS A 209 -7.71 27.56 2.35
N PRO A 210 -7.04 28.23 1.38
CA PRO A 210 -7.59 29.41 0.69
C PRO A 210 -8.90 29.20 -0.09
N GLN A 211 -9.48 27.99 -0.12
CA GLN A 211 -10.71 27.67 -0.86
C GLN A 211 -11.98 27.66 -0.01
N THR A 212 -11.94 27.98 1.29
CA THR A 212 -13.15 28.01 2.13
C THR A 212 -13.90 29.34 2.11
N LEU A 213 -13.49 30.29 1.27
CA LEU A 213 -14.18 31.56 1.05
C LEU A 213 -14.69 31.60 -0.38
N LEU A 214 -15.88 31.04 -0.66
CA LEU A 214 -16.86 31.55 -1.62
C LEU A 214 -18.12 30.63 -1.70
N THR A 215 -19.23 31.19 -1.20
CA THR A 215 -20.66 30.93 -1.48
C THR A 215 -21.41 29.73 -0.84
N PRO A 216 -22.64 29.95 -0.31
CA PRO A 216 -23.57 28.89 0.08
C PRO A 216 -24.47 28.55 -1.12
N HIS A 217 -24.36 27.35 -1.66
CA HIS A 217 -25.43 26.78 -2.49
C HIS A 217 -25.58 25.27 -2.26
N SER A 218 -26.86 24.89 -2.20
CA SER A 218 -27.45 23.57 -2.06
C SER A 218 -26.92 22.53 -3.07
N ASP A 219 -26.91 21.27 -2.63
CA ASP A 219 -26.93 20.04 -3.43
C ASP A 219 -26.01 19.92 -4.66
N ARG A 220 -24.89 19.22 -4.48
CA ARG A 220 -24.57 17.95 -5.17
C ARG A 220 -23.21 17.45 -4.70
N GLY A 221 -23.19 16.21 -4.20
CA GLY A 221 -22.00 15.53 -3.71
C GLY A 221 -20.87 15.54 -4.72
N THR A 222 -19.87 16.38 -4.48
CA THR A 222 -18.58 16.32 -5.17
C THR A 222 -17.55 15.92 -4.12
N VAL A 223 -17.35 14.61 -4.02
CA VAL A 223 -16.35 13.99 -3.15
C VAL A 223 -14.98 14.39 -3.69
N LEU A 224 -14.37 15.43 -3.11
CA LEU A 224 -12.97 15.77 -3.34
C LEU A 224 -12.13 14.54 -3.03
N GLY A 225 -11.54 13.98 -4.08
CA GLY A 225 -10.72 12.77 -4.06
C GLY A 225 -9.52 12.91 -3.14
N GLN A 226 -9.70 12.54 -1.88
CA GLN A 226 -8.66 12.22 -0.92
C GLN A 226 -7.99 10.92 -1.39
N LYS A 227 -6.88 11.02 -2.11
CA LYS A 227 -6.12 9.85 -2.57
C LYS A 227 -4.90 9.64 -1.69
N THR A 228 -5.12 8.74 -0.73
CA THR A 228 -4.24 8.25 0.33
C THR A 228 -3.19 7.28 -0.22
N CYS A 229 -1.98 7.32 0.34
CA CYS A 229 -0.93 6.34 0.09
C CYS A 229 -0.86 5.35 1.30
N LEU A 230 -0.09 4.28 1.13
CA LEU A 230 -0.30 2.91 1.66
C LEU A 230 -0.88 2.74 3.08
N VAL A 231 -2.07 2.12 3.15
CA VAL A 231 -2.59 1.41 4.34
C VAL A 231 -3.03 0.01 3.90
N ILE A 232 -2.61 -1.04 4.61
CA ILE A 232 -3.27 -2.34 4.51
C ILE A 232 -4.71 -2.18 5.02
N VAL A 233 -5.67 -2.35 4.13
CA VAL A 233 -7.13 -2.15 4.29
C VAL A 233 -7.67 -2.35 5.72
N LYS A 234 -8.35 -1.32 6.26
CA LYS A 234 -9.46 -1.52 7.21
C LYS A 234 -10.72 -0.90 6.61
N ASN A 235 -11.53 -1.74 5.95
CA ASN A 235 -12.93 -1.44 5.68
C ASN A 235 -13.74 -1.92 6.88
N ASN A 236 -13.94 -1.05 7.86
CA ASN A 236 -15.18 -1.05 8.64
C ASN A 236 -15.30 0.27 9.41
N GLU A 237 -16.48 0.87 9.30
CA GLU A 237 -16.85 2.13 9.93
C GLU A 237 -16.74 2.00 11.46
N LYS A 238 -15.72 2.63 12.07
CA LYS A 238 -15.73 3.18 13.47
C LYS A 238 -14.36 3.59 14.06
N ALA A 239 -13.23 3.54 13.34
CA ALA A 239 -11.96 4.06 13.88
C ALA A 239 -11.61 5.45 13.30
N LEU A 240 -11.98 6.49 14.04
CA LEU A 240 -11.55 7.87 13.84
C LEU A 240 -10.07 8.04 14.25
N SER A 241 -9.33 8.82 13.45
CA SER A 241 -8.07 9.52 13.82
C SER A 241 -6.69 8.86 13.61
N LEU A 242 -6.49 7.99 12.60
CA LEU A 242 -5.13 7.57 12.18
C LEU A 242 -5.04 7.30 10.67
N ARG A 243 -5.44 8.31 9.87
CA ARG A 243 -5.72 8.16 8.42
C ARG A 243 -4.72 8.81 7.44
N ARG A 244 -3.50 9.20 7.83
CA ARG A 244 -2.76 10.18 7.00
C ARG A 244 -1.23 10.10 6.97
N ILE A 245 -0.57 8.94 6.87
CA ILE A 245 0.90 8.93 6.69
C ILE A 245 1.32 7.76 5.80
N ILE A 246 2.24 8.07 4.89
CA ILE A 246 2.70 7.32 3.70
C ILE A 246 1.85 7.59 2.49
#